data_AF-A0AAX2Y884-F1
#
_entry.id   AF-A0AAX2Y884-F1
#
_cell.length_a   1.000
_cell.length_b   1.000
_cell.length_c   1.000
_cell.angle_alpha   90.00
_cell.angle_beta   90.00
_cell.angle_gamma   90.00
#
_symmetry.space_group_name_H-M   'P 1'
#
loop_
_entity.id
_entity.type
_entity.pdbx_description
1 polymer ?
#
loop_
_entity_poly.entity_id
_entity_poly.type
_entity_poly.pdbx_seq_one_letter_code
_entity_poly.pdbx_strand_id
1 'polypeptide(L)' 'MAGLLQVRDALALLGSAQAQQLSQSLATPLPLVQAMLDRLAAMGKVERIEQDDGACLSGSCKGCPQGQGCSTVFYRLKA' A
#
# COMPACT_ATOMS: atom_id res chain seq x y z
N MET A 1 -19.76 -4.79 3.27
CA MET A 1 -19.26 -4.05 2.09
C MET A 1 -18.20 -3.09 2.58
N ALA A 2 -16.96 -3.24 2.11
CA ALA A 2 -15.94 -2.26 2.45
C ALA A 2 -16.14 -0.98 1.66
N GLY A 3 -16.10 0.15 2.36
CA GLY A 3 -16.22 1.47 1.76
C GLY A 3 -14.90 2.25 1.85
N LEU A 4 -14.86 3.40 1.18
CA LEU A 4 -13.71 4.33 1.21
C LEU A 4 -13.30 4.71 2.64
N LEU A 5 -14.25 4.79 3.57
CA LEU A 5 -13.98 5.07 4.98
C LEU A 5 -13.16 3.95 5.65
N GLN A 6 -13.47 2.67 5.39
CA GLN A 6 -12.71 1.58 6.00
C GLN A 6 -11.26 1.54 5.50
N VAL A 7 -11.02 1.85 4.23
CA VAL A 7 -9.64 1.97 3.70
C VAL A 7 -8.90 3.10 4.39
N ARG A 8 -9.55 4.25 4.56
CA ARG A 8 -8.99 5.41 5.26
C ARG A 8 -8.69 5.09 6.73
N ASP A 9 -9.61 4.43 7.42
CA ASP A 9 -9.46 4.09 8.83
C ASP A 9 -8.38 3.01 9.03
N ALA A 10 -8.28 2.03 8.13
CA ALA A 10 -7.18 1.07 8.12
C ALA A 10 -5.82 1.75 7.92
N LEU A 11 -5.74 2.74 7.01
CA LEU A 11 -4.55 3.58 6.85
C LEU A 11 -4.25 4.43 8.09
N ALA A 12 -5.27 4.93 8.79
CA ALA A 12 -5.08 5.67 10.04
C ALA A 12 -4.50 4.79 11.15
N LEU A 13 -4.94 3.53 11.24
CA LEU A 13 -4.47 2.57 12.25
C LEU A 13 -3.05 2.07 11.96
N LEU A 14 -2.73 1.82 10.69
CA LEU A 14 -1.42 1.30 10.27
C LEU A 14 -0.38 2.41 10.04
N GLY A 15 -0.82 3.66 9.91
CA GLY A 15 -0.01 4.81 9.48
C GLY A 15 0.26 4.79 7.97
N SER A 16 0.88 3.72 7.48
CA SER A 16 1.08 3.45 6.05
C SER A 16 0.90 1.96 5.76
N ALA A 17 0.34 1.64 4.58
CA ALA A 17 0.12 0.26 4.18
C ALA A 17 0.14 0.08 2.66
N GLN A 18 0.44 -1.14 2.22
CA GLN A 18 0.35 -1.51 0.81
C GLN A 18 -1.10 -1.90 0.46
N ALA A 19 -1.46 -1.74 -0.83
CA ALA A 19 -2.78 -2.15 -1.32
C ALA A 19 -3.05 -3.65 -1.07
N GLN A 20 -2.03 -4.51 -1.15
CA GLN A 20 -2.15 -5.95 -0.84
C GLN A 20 -2.44 -6.21 0.64
N GLN A 21 -1.80 -5.48 1.56
CA GLN A 21 -2.07 -5.62 3.00
C GLN A 21 -3.49 -5.18 3.34
N LEU A 22 -3.95 -4.08 2.73
CA LEU A 22 -5.32 -3.59 2.88
C LEU A 22 -6.34 -4.57 2.29
N SER A 23 -6.05 -5.15 1.12
CA SER A 23 -6.89 -6.18 0.50
C SER A 23 -7.10 -7.38 1.43
N GLN A 24 -6.04 -7.86 2.07
CA GLN A 24 -6.11 -8.98 3.02
C GLN A 24 -6.84 -8.59 4.31
N SER A 25 -6.54 -7.43 4.90
CA SER A 25 -7.14 -7.02 6.18
C SER A 25 -8.62 -6.66 6.06
N LEU A 26 -9.03 -6.05 4.95
CA LEU A 26 -10.43 -5.73 4.67
C LEU A 26 -11.19 -6.89 4.00
N ALA A 27 -10.53 -8.02 3.73
CA ALA A 27 -11.08 -9.14 2.94
C ALA A 27 -11.75 -8.67 1.63
N THR A 28 -11.09 -7.74 0.94
CA THR A 28 -11.59 -7.09 -0.27
C THR A 28 -10.68 -7.39 -1.46
N PRO A 29 -11.22 -7.52 -2.68
CA PRO A 29 -10.39 -7.73 -3.86
C PRO A 29 -9.41 -6.57 -4.04
N LEU A 30 -8.14 -6.90 -4.28
CA LEU A 30 -7.08 -5.95 -4.58
C LEU A 30 -7.46 -4.86 -5.61
N PRO A 31 -8.07 -5.18 -6.78
CA PRO A 31 -8.43 -4.14 -7.75
C PRO A 31 -9.45 -3.14 -7.21
N LEU A 32 -10.33 -3.58 -6.29
CA LEU A 32 -11.31 -2.70 -5.65
C LEU A 32 -10.60 -1.76 -4.65
N VAL A 33 -9.66 -2.29 -3.86
CA VAL A 33 -8.84 -1.48 -2.94
C VAL A 33 -8.00 -0.46 -3.70
N GLN A 34 -7.38 -0.85 -4.81
CA GLN A 34 -6.63 0.07 -5.67
C GLN A 34 -7.51 1.21 -6.18
N ALA A 35 -8.69 0.89 -6.74
CA ALA A 35 -9.64 1.91 -7.17
C ALA A 35 -10.09 2.85 -6.03
N MET A 36 -10.26 2.31 -4.82
CA MET A 36 -10.58 3.12 -3.63
C MET A 36 -9.43 4.05 -3.23
N LEU A 37 -8.19 3.56 -3.28
CA LEU A 37 -6.99 4.34 -2.99
C LEU A 37 -6.78 5.43 -4.04
N ASP A 38 -6.92 5.12 -5.33
CA ASP A 38 -6.87 6.09 -6.43
C ASP A 38 -7.92 7.19 -6.23
N ARG A 39 -9.14 6.82 -5.86
CA ARG A 39 -10.19 7.81 -5.57
C ARG A 39 -9.84 8.68 -4.36
N LEU A 40 -9.31 8.10 -3.28
CA LEU A 40 -8.86 8.86 -2.12
C LEU A 40 -7.68 9.79 -2.45
N ALA A 41 -6.79 9.36 -3.35
CA ALA A 41 -5.64 10.14 -3.81
C ALA A 41 -6.09 11.31 -4.68
N ALA A 42 -7.04 11.08 -5.59
CA ALA A 42 -7.68 12.13 -6.40
C ALA A 42 -8.41 13.18 -5.54
N MET A 43 -8.96 12.77 -4.40
CA MET A 43 -9.56 13.68 -3.40
C MET A 43 -8.52 14.34 -2.47
N GLY A 44 -7.23 14.04 -2.64
CA GLY A 44 -6.14 14.57 -1.81
C GLY A 44 -6.15 14.07 -0.36
N LYS A 45 -6.77 12.91 -0.08
CA LYS A 45 -6.88 12.34 1.28
C LYS A 45 -5.77 11.35 1.61
N VAL A 46 -5.20 10.71 0.60
CA VAL A 46 -4.05 9.80 0.72
C VAL A 46 -2.98 10.19 -0.29
N GLU A 47 -1.75 9.82 0.00
CA GLU A 47 -0.63 9.96 -0.92
C GLU A 47 0.04 8.60 -1.16
N ARG A 48 0.51 8.40 -2.40
CA ARG A 48 1.27 7.23 -2.84
C ARG A 48 2.75 7.52 -2.60
N ILE A 49 3.40 6.67 -1.83
CA ILE A 49 4.82 6.71 -1.54
C ILE A 49 5.44 5.49 -2.23
N GLU A 50 6.28 5.74 -3.22
CA GLU A 50 7.13 4.71 -3.80
C GLU A 50 8.37 4.59 -2.92
N GLN A 51 8.44 3.51 -2.14
CA GLN A 51 9.66 3.19 -1.42
C GLN A 51 10.51 2.33 -2.34
N ASP A 52 11.57 2.94 -2.89
CA ASP A 52 12.66 2.21 -3.48
C ASP A 52 13.42 1.54 -2.33
N ASP A 53 13.22 0.24 -2.14
CA ASP A 53 14.06 -0.58 -1.28
C ASP A 53 15.43 -0.81 -1.96
N GLY A 54 16.09 0.27 -2.40
CA GLY A 54 17.42 0.30 -3.00
C GLY A 54 18.54 -0.10 -2.03
N ALA A 55 18.20 -0.59 -0.84
CA ALA A 55 19.11 -0.97 0.22
C ALA A 55 19.12 -2.49 0.47
N CYS A 56 19.10 -3.32 -0.56
CA CYS A 56 19.71 -4.66 -0.45
C CYS A 56 21.25 -4.53 -0.47
N LEU A 57 21.82 -3.80 0.50
CA LEU A 57 23.27 -3.68 0.73
C LEU A 57 23.86 -4.87 1.50
N SER A 58 23.06 -5.91 1.76
CA SER A 58 23.51 -7.19 2.29
C SER A 58 22.79 -8.31 1.56
N GLY A 59 23.54 -9.08 0.76
CA GLY A 59 23.04 -10.18 -0.06
C GLY A 59 22.53 -11.37 0.76
N SER A 60 21.45 -11.19 1.52
CA SER A 60 20.84 -12.25 2.35
C SER A 60 19.31 -12.15 2.42
N CYS A 61 18.67 -11.55 1.43
CA CYS A 61 17.21 -11.62 1.32
C CYS A 61 16.81 -13.04 0.84
N LYS A 62 16.69 -13.97 1.79
CA LYS A 62 16.45 -15.42 1.60
C LYS A 62 15.08 -15.77 0.98
N GLY A 63 14.33 -14.78 0.48
CA GLY A 63 12.98 -14.93 -0.04
C GLY A 63 12.63 -14.03 -1.22
N CYS A 64 13.59 -13.35 -1.85
CA CYS A 64 13.33 -12.55 -3.06
C CYS A 64 13.68 -13.38 -4.31
N PRO A 65 12.71 -13.97 -5.03
CA PRO A 65 12.95 -14.56 -6.32
C PRO A 65 13.29 -13.45 -7.33
N GLN A 66 14.57 -13.40 -7.72
CA GLN A 66 15.10 -12.78 -8.94
C GLN A 66 14.54 -11.38 -9.32
N GLY A 67 15.24 -10.33 -8.88
CA GLY A 67 15.68 -9.26 -9.79
C GLY A 67 14.61 -8.48 -10.55
N GLN A 68 13.45 -8.20 -9.95
CA GLN A 68 12.58 -7.11 -10.39
C GLN A 68 12.42 -6.16 -9.20
N GLY A 69 12.78 -4.90 -9.40
CA GLY A 69 12.95 -3.89 -8.35
C GLY A 69 11.84 -3.98 -7.30
N CYS A 70 12.23 -4.14 -6.04
CA CYS A 70 11.34 -4.01 -4.89
C CYS A 70 10.94 -2.54 -4.73
N SER A 71 10.23 -1.99 -5.71
CA SER A 71 9.52 -0.72 -5.62
C SER A 71 8.22 -1.00 -4.88
N THR A 72 8.32 -0.99 -3.57
CA THR A 72 7.17 -1.25 -2.71
C THR A 72 6.33 0.02 -2.63
N VAL A 73 5.11 -0.04 -3.15
CA VAL A 73 4.19 1.09 -3.14
C VAL A 73 3.41 1.10 -1.83
N PHE A 74 3.64 2.12 -1.02
CA PHE A 74 2.87 2.39 0.19
C PHE A 74 1.88 3.52 -0.03
N TYR A 75 0.79 3.48 0.72
CA TYR A 75 -0.18 4.56 0.82
C TYR A 75 -0.20 5.04 2.26
N ARG A 76 -0.29 6.35 2.46
CA ARG A 76 -0.52 6.95 3.79
C ARG A 76 -1.56 8.05 3.71
N LEU A 77 -2.13 8.42 4.86
CA LEU A 77 -3.00 9.60 4.94
C LEU A 77 -2.18 10.86 4.70
N LYS A 78 -2.74 11.76 3.90
CA LYS A 78 -2.18 13.09 3.73
C LYS A 78 -2.62 13.95 4.93
N ALA A 79 -1.65 14.50 5.66
CA ALA A 79 -1.90 15.41 6.77
C ALA A 79 -2.47 16.76 6.29
#